data_AF-A0AAU9INY4-F1
#
_entry.id   AF-A0AAU9INY4-F1
#
_cell.length_a   1.000
_cell.length_b   1.000
_cell.length_c   1.000
_cell.angle_alpha   90.00
_cell.angle_beta   90.00
_cell.angle_gamma   90.00
#
_symmetry.space_group_name_H-M   'P 1'
#
loop_
_entity.id
_entity.type
_entity.pdbx_description
1 polymer ?
#
loop_
_entity_poly.entity_id
_entity_poly.type
_entity_poly.pdbx_seq_one_letter_code
_entity_poly.pdbx_strand_id
1 'polypeptide(L)'
;MMMDATGALSDRFCIASNKNINVVLSPGYLIVYDIQYDNGCNGGEAGHAWNWLKQYGAPLASCIPFHTWSIDDPCPTKCNSGESLQFYKAASVNTYSSVSSIQAAIMTNGPV
;
A
#
# COMPACT_ATOMS: atom_id res chain seq x y z
N MET A 1 6.23 2.74 7.52
CA MET A 1 5.25 3.62 6.87
C MET A 1 4.67 3.00 5.60
N MET A 2 5.45 2.70 4.55
CA MET A 2 4.90 2.05 3.34
C MET A 2 4.35 0.63 3.58
N MET A 3 5.02 -0.15 4.43
CA MET A 3 4.54 -1.49 4.85
C MET A 3 3.17 -1.38 5.52
N ASP A 4 3.05 -0.47 6.47
CA ASP A 4 1.83 -0.26 7.25
C ASP A 4 0.67 0.22 6.36
N ALA A 5 0.93 1.12 5.38
CA ALA A 5 -0.08 1.60 4.45
C ALA A 5 -0.65 0.46 3.57
N THR A 6 0.19 -0.42 3.02
CA THR A 6 -0.28 -1.58 2.24
C THR A 6 -1.02 -2.60 3.08
N GLY A 7 -0.60 -2.81 4.33
CA GLY A 7 -1.30 -3.67 5.29
C GLY A 7 -2.68 -3.12 5.63
N ALA A 8 -2.75 -1.86 6.04
CA ALA A 8 -4.01 -1.19 6.36
C ALA A 8 -4.97 -1.17 5.16
N LEU A 9 -4.48 -0.92 3.94
CA LEU A 9 -5.32 -0.99 2.75
C LEU A 9 -5.83 -2.41 2.47
N SER A 10 -5.00 -3.44 2.67
CA SER A 10 -5.40 -4.85 2.55
C SER A 10 -6.53 -5.19 3.52
N ASP A 11 -6.40 -4.79 4.79
CA ASP A 11 -7.42 -4.99 5.81
C ASP A 11 -8.71 -4.25 5.46
N ARG A 12 -8.61 -3.00 4.98
CA ARG A 12 -9.74 -2.19 4.55
C ARG A 12 -10.48 -2.80 3.36
N PHE A 13 -9.78 -3.40 2.40
CA PHE A 13 -10.43 -4.14 1.33
C PHE A 13 -11.25 -5.30 1.88
N CYS A 14 -10.69 -6.07 2.82
CA CYS A 14 -11.39 -7.18 3.46
C CYS A 14 -12.65 -6.70 4.20
N ILE A 15 -12.54 -5.64 5.01
CA ILE A 15 -13.65 -5.09 5.79
C ILE A 15 -14.73 -4.52 4.86
N ALA A 16 -14.36 -3.62 3.95
CA ALA A 16 -15.31 -2.91 3.09
C ALA A 16 -16.04 -3.84 2.11
N SER A 17 -15.39 -4.93 1.70
CA SER A 17 -15.99 -5.92 0.80
C SER A 17 -16.75 -7.04 1.52
N ASN A 18 -16.89 -6.97 2.85
CA ASN A 18 -17.43 -8.05 3.68
C ASN A 18 -16.74 -9.41 3.38
N LYS A 19 -15.39 -9.40 3.41
CA LYS A 19 -14.50 -10.55 3.19
C LYS A 19 -14.41 -11.08 1.76
N ASN A 20 -15.08 -10.45 0.78
CA ASN A 20 -15.01 -10.89 -0.62
C ASN A 20 -13.68 -10.56 -1.30
N ILE A 21 -12.98 -9.52 -0.85
CA ILE A 21 -11.65 -9.13 -1.32
C ILE A 21 -10.67 -9.34 -0.17
N ASN A 22 -9.98 -10.48 -0.19
CA ASN A 22 -8.95 -10.82 0.80
C ASN A 22 -7.60 -10.92 0.08
N VAL A 23 -6.84 -9.83 0.10
CA VAL A 23 -5.59 -9.68 -0.64
C VAL A 23 -4.47 -9.27 0.29
N VAL A 24 -3.24 -9.63 -0.04
CA VAL A 24 -2.04 -9.11 0.62
C VAL A 24 -1.30 -8.28 -0.42
N LEU A 25 -1.26 -6.97 -0.20
CA LEU A 25 -0.61 -6.03 -1.12
C LEU A 25 0.90 -6.01 -0.91
N SER A 26 1.66 -5.74 -1.98
CA SER A 26 3.12 -5.70 -1.97
C SER A 26 3.63 -4.37 -1.43
N PRO A 27 4.25 -4.33 -0.23
CA PRO A 27 4.95 -3.14 0.24
C PRO A 27 6.23 -2.87 -0.55
N GLY A 28 6.89 -3.94 -1.03
CA GLY A 28 8.12 -3.83 -1.81
C GLY A 28 7.91 -3.04 -3.09
N TYR A 29 6.76 -3.21 -3.76
CA TYR A 29 6.45 -2.45 -4.97
C TYR A 29 6.41 -0.93 -4.72
N LEU A 30 5.82 -0.50 -3.59
CA LEU A 30 5.80 0.92 -3.21
C LEU A 30 7.21 1.43 -2.94
N ILE A 31 8.01 0.67 -2.18
CA ILE A 31 9.37 1.06 -1.81
C ILE A 31 10.24 1.31 -3.03
N VAL A 32 10.10 0.51 -4.10
CA VAL A 32 10.93 0.61 -5.32
C VAL A 32 10.46 1.72 -6.26
N TYR A 33 9.15 1.90 -6.39
CA TYR A 33 8.61 2.88 -7.32
C TYR A 33 8.53 4.29 -6.74
N ASP A 34 8.44 4.43 -5.41
CA ASP A 34 8.32 5.70 -4.71
C ASP A 34 9.68 6.25 -4.20
N ILE A 35 10.80 5.65 -4.62
CA ILE A 35 12.16 6.09 -4.20
C ILE A 35 12.40 7.56 -4.57
N GLN A 36 11.75 8.08 -5.61
CA GLN A 36 11.90 9.47 -6.03
C GLN A 36 11.29 10.49 -5.05
N TYR A 37 10.32 10.08 -4.22
CA TYR A 37 9.62 11.01 -3.32
C TYR A 37 9.75 10.66 -1.85
N ASP A 38 10.15 9.44 -1.51
CA ASP A 38 10.00 8.96 -0.13
C ASP A 38 11.17 8.10 0.37
N ASN A 39 12.40 8.33 -0.11
CA ASN A 39 13.68 7.80 0.39
C ASN A 39 13.83 6.26 0.49
N GLY A 40 12.84 5.49 0.04
CA GLY A 40 12.86 4.03 0.06
C GLY A 40 13.08 3.48 1.48
N CYS A 41 14.17 2.76 1.69
CA CYS A 41 14.52 2.21 3.01
C CYS A 41 15.11 3.25 3.99
N ASN A 42 15.35 4.49 3.57
CA ASN A 42 15.95 5.54 4.39
C ASN A 42 14.92 6.48 5.05
N GLY A 43 13.64 6.15 5.00
CA GLY A 43 12.56 6.94 5.57
C GLY A 43 11.29 6.83 4.75
N GLY A 44 10.28 7.61 5.12
CA GLY A 44 9.04 7.76 4.34
C GLY A 44 8.02 8.61 5.06
N GLU A 45 6.96 9.02 4.39
CA GLU A 45 5.86 9.83 4.92
C GLU A 45 4.52 9.12 4.67
N ALA A 46 3.71 8.99 5.71
CA ALA A 46 2.49 8.20 5.64
C ALA A 46 1.46 8.78 4.65
N GLY A 47 1.31 10.10 4.59
CA GLY A 47 0.43 10.79 3.64
C GLY A 47 0.83 10.54 2.19
N HIS A 48 2.13 10.57 1.87
CA HIS A 48 2.67 10.22 0.56
C HIS A 48 2.32 8.78 0.18
N ALA A 49 2.57 7.82 1.07
CA ALA A 49 2.24 6.42 0.82
C ALA A 49 0.74 6.22 0.52
N TRP A 50 -0.16 6.88 1.27
CA TRP A 50 -1.59 6.80 1.01
C TRP A 50 -2.00 7.49 -0.31
N ASN A 51 -1.40 8.64 -0.64
CA ASN A 51 -1.62 9.31 -1.92
C ASN A 51 -1.15 8.46 -3.10
N TRP A 52 -0.01 7.78 -2.97
CA TRP A 52 0.46 6.79 -3.93
C TRP A 52 -0.55 5.66 -4.12
N LEU A 53 -1.04 5.08 -3.03
CA LEU A 53 -2.04 4.01 -3.07
C LEU A 53 -3.35 4.44 -3.73
N LYS A 54 -3.72 5.71 -3.63
CA LYS A 54 -4.87 6.27 -4.35
C LYS A 54 -4.59 6.45 -5.85
N GLN A 55 -3.43 6.99 -6.20
CA GLN A 55 -3.10 7.33 -7.58
C GLN A 55 -2.71 6.10 -8.41
N TYR A 56 -1.81 5.28 -7.89
CA TYR A 56 -1.19 4.15 -8.58
C TYR A 56 -1.63 2.80 -8.01
N GLY A 57 -1.84 2.72 -6.70
CA GLY A 57 -2.17 1.47 -6.01
C GLY A 57 -0.95 0.57 -5.78
N ALA A 58 -1.24 -0.68 -5.40
CA ALA A 58 -0.23 -1.72 -5.16
C ALA A 58 -0.63 -3.05 -5.81
N PRO A 59 0.33 -3.84 -6.32
CA PRO A 59 0.08 -5.21 -6.72
C PRO A 59 0.05 -6.16 -5.52
N LEU A 60 -0.26 -7.43 -5.77
CA LEU A 60 -0.20 -8.46 -4.73
C LEU A 60 1.25 -8.78 -4.32
N ALA A 61 1.45 -9.07 -3.04
CA ALA A 61 2.72 -9.57 -2.52
C ALA A 61 3.13 -10.92 -3.13
N SER A 62 2.17 -11.75 -3.56
CA SER A 62 2.46 -12.98 -4.30
C SER A 62 3.00 -12.73 -5.72
N CYS A 63 2.63 -11.59 -6.32
CA CYS A 63 3.08 -11.17 -7.64
C CYS A 63 4.47 -10.52 -7.58
N ILE A 64 4.65 -9.60 -6.62
CA ILE A 64 5.91 -8.91 -6.32
C ILE A 64 6.24 -9.11 -4.83
N PRO A 65 6.96 -10.18 -4.46
CA PRO A 65 7.34 -10.44 -3.08
C PRO A 65 8.26 -9.37 -2.52
N PHE A 66 8.18 -9.15 -1.20
CA PHE A 66 9.15 -8.32 -0.51
C PHE A 66 10.54 -8.96 -0.62
N HIS A 67 11.52 -8.15 -1.02
CA HIS A 67 12.93 -8.49 -0.94
C HIS A 67 13.74 -7.22 -0.67
N THR A 68 15.04 -7.39 -0.46
CA THR A 68 15.98 -6.29 -0.34
C THR A 68 16.18 -5.67 -1.72
N TRP A 69 15.44 -4.63 -2.02
CA TRP A 69 15.58 -3.86 -3.25
C TRP A 69 16.72 -2.85 -3.11
N SER A 70 17.55 -2.76 -4.14
CA SER A 70 18.50 -1.66 -4.35
C SER A 70 17.80 -0.50 -5.06
N ILE A 71 18.30 0.72 -4.88
CA ILE A 71 17.85 1.89 -5.67
C ILE A 71 18.10 1.70 -7.17
N ASP A 72 19.05 0.85 -7.52
CA ASP A 72 19.40 0.51 -8.90
C ASP A 72 18.52 -0.60 -9.49
N ASP A 73 17.66 -1.23 -8.70
CA ASP A 73 16.82 -2.32 -9.20
C ASP A 73 15.70 -1.76 -10.09
N PRO A 74 15.52 -2.33 -11.29
CA PRO A 74 14.48 -1.87 -12.19
C PRO A 74 13.11 -2.17 -11.58
N CYS A 75 12.31 -1.12 -11.52
CA CYS A 75 10.87 -1.13 -11.32
C CYS A 75 10.18 -2.29 -12.08
N PRO A 76 9.61 -3.29 -11.39
CA PRO A 76 9.02 -4.44 -12.06
C PRO A 76 7.76 -4.06 -12.83
N THR A 77 7.66 -4.51 -14.08
CA THR A 77 6.49 -4.26 -14.95
C THR A 77 5.58 -5.49 -15.09
N LYS A 78 5.99 -6.62 -14.55
CA LYS A 78 5.28 -7.91 -14.54
C LYS A 78 5.52 -8.62 -13.21
N CYS A 79 4.63 -9.53 -12.85
CA CYS A 79 4.84 -10.44 -11.73
C CYS A 79 6.07 -11.31 -11.95
N ASN A 80 6.64 -11.86 -10.88
CA ASN A 80 7.73 -12.84 -10.97
C ASN A 80 7.34 -14.10 -11.76
N SER A 81 6.04 -14.41 -11.85
CA SER A 81 5.46 -15.46 -12.68
C SER A 81 5.38 -15.12 -14.19
N GLY A 82 5.66 -13.87 -14.57
CA GLY A 82 5.53 -13.36 -15.93
C GLY A 82 4.15 -12.77 -16.29
N GLU A 83 3.18 -12.84 -15.38
CA GLU A 83 1.84 -12.28 -15.55
C GLU A 83 1.84 -10.74 -15.46
N SER A 84 0.79 -10.13 -16.01
CA SER A 84 0.57 -8.68 -15.91
C SER A 84 0.23 -8.26 -14.47
N LEU A 85 0.75 -7.10 -14.06
CA LEU A 85 0.44 -6.52 -12.75
C LEU A 85 -1.05 -6.17 -12.64
N GLN A 86 -1.66 -6.56 -11.54
CA GLN A 86 -3.01 -6.15 -11.14
C GLN A 86 -2.90 -5.21 -9.94
N PHE A 87 -3.49 -4.01 -10.04
CA PHE A 87 -3.36 -2.98 -9.02
C PHE A 87 -4.64 -2.79 -8.21
N TYR A 88 -4.47 -2.70 -6.90
CA TYR A 88 -5.53 -2.36 -5.95
C TYR A 88 -5.29 -0.94 -5.45
N LYS A 89 -6.31 -0.08 -5.61
CA LYS A 89 -6.21 1.36 -5.31
C LYS A 89 -7.11 1.76 -4.15
N ALA A 90 -6.64 2.69 -3.34
CA ALA A 90 -7.48 3.35 -2.36
C ALA A 90 -8.50 4.25 -3.09
N ALA A 91 -9.77 4.19 -2.69
CA ALA A 91 -10.81 5.04 -3.27
C ALA A 91 -10.68 6.51 -2.83
N SER A 92 -10.25 6.74 -1.59
CA SER A 92 -10.03 8.06 -1.01
C SER A 92 -8.96 8.01 0.08
N VAL A 93 -8.42 9.19 0.42
CA VAL A 93 -7.39 9.38 1.46
C VAL A 93 -7.85 10.53 2.35
N ASN A 94 -7.79 10.34 3.66
CA ASN A 94 -8.18 11.33 4.67
C ASN A 94 -7.13 11.36 5.78
N THR A 95 -6.94 12.54 6.38
CA THR A 95 -6.05 12.73 7.53
C THR A 95 -6.88 12.94 8.79
N TYR A 96 -6.51 12.25 9.87
CA TYR A 96 -7.19 12.34 11.17
C TYR A 96 -6.22 12.90 12.21
N SER A 97 -6.63 13.94 12.94
CA SER A 97 -5.74 14.65 13.89
C SER A 97 -6.24 14.65 15.34
N SER A 98 -7.46 14.19 15.60
CA SER A 98 -8.01 14.06 16.95
C SER A 98 -8.21 12.60 17.34
N VAL A 99 -8.06 12.29 18.63
CA VAL A 99 -8.31 10.94 19.17
C VAL A 99 -9.70 10.43 18.77
N SER A 100 -10.73 11.28 18.85
CA SER A 100 -12.10 10.92 18.49
C SER A 100 -12.26 10.59 17.00
N SER A 101 -11.61 11.36 16.12
CA SER A 101 -11.66 11.10 14.67
C SER A 101 -10.92 9.83 14.29
N ILE A 102 -9.78 9.55 14.92
CA ILE A 102 -9.01 8.32 14.72
C ILE A 102 -9.80 7.10 15.20
N GLN A 103 -10.38 7.15 16.40
CA GLN A 103 -11.21 6.07 16.94
C GLN A 103 -12.42 5.79 16.05
N ALA A 104 -13.12 6.85 15.61
CA ALA A 104 -14.25 6.71 14.71
C ALA A 104 -13.83 6.08 13.38
N ALA A 105 -12.71 6.50 12.79
CA ALA A 105 -12.20 5.94 11.54
C ALA A 105 -11.87 4.45 11.67
N ILE A 106 -11.22 4.05 12.76
CA ILE A 106 -10.87 2.64 13.02
C ILE A 106 -12.13 1.78 13.19
N MET A 107 -13.09 2.25 14.00
CA MET A 107 -14.31 1.49 14.27
C MET A 107 -15.23 1.35 13.05
N THR A 108 -15.19 2.32 12.14
CA THR A 108 -16.09 2.36 10.96
C THR A 108 -15.47 1.72 9.73
N ASN A 109 -14.18 1.95 9.48
CA ASN A 109 -13.53 1.57 8.22
C ASN A 109 -12.38 0.57 8.41
N GLY A 110 -11.94 0.32 9.65
CA GLY A 110 -10.78 -0.51 9.94
C GLY A 110 -9.48 0.30 10.08
N PRO A 111 -8.33 -0.40 10.18
CA PRO A 111 -7.02 0.18 10.52
C PRO A 111 -6.67 1.43 9.69
N VAL A 112 -6.00 2.41 10.33
CA VAL A 112 -5.56 3.69 9.71
C VAL A 112 -4.05 3.78 9.66
#